data_AF-A0AAV1D420-F1
#
_entry.id   AF-A0AAV1D420-F1
#
_cell.length_a   1.000
_cell.length_b   1.000
_cell.length_c   1.000
_cell.angle_alpha   90.00
_cell.angle_beta   90.00
_cell.angle_gamma   90.00
#
_symmetry.space_group_name_H-M   'P 1'
#
loop_
_entity.id
_entity.type
_entity.pdbx_description
1 polymer ?
#
loop_
_entity_poly.entity_id
_entity_poly.type
_entity_poly.pdbx_seq_one_letter_code
_entity_poly.pdbx_strand_id
1 'polypeptide(L)'
;MEKALVQSTNFLPLATTLNGSQSKRIYDGRIRRSTITMVRISPAAAPLKLNLKSFPGRSPAIGLRGLVLRCGGSADGEVLNENKQAAEGKETDCVNLLEEFGTDFTELAKQGKLGPVIGRQELIARVIRTLCRESKNNPLLIGENGVGKTAIVEGIAQRIADGDVPERIQGKKIIKLDVLLLVAREETREERLKKLIEEVKQSNDIILFIQGAESILGNNYNIVGDTDAASILKPALSHGELQCIGAVTLEGYRIYLEDDLELNSLFQTVKVPEPSVDETVEILMGLRRRYETHHSVRYTYESLVAAAKFSHKCFSDRYLPDKAINLMDDAGARVRFHLTRRLAQVQEELKVLEIELGSITAEKIKCVQNQDFEKAVELRDREMDLKAQISELNRKGICVTEVDVRDTLLLD
;
A
#
# COMPACT_ATOMS: atom_id res chain seq x y z
N MET A 1 37.39 -14.96 77.50
CA MET A 1 36.34 -13.98 77.16
C MET A 1 35.60 -14.54 75.96
N GLU A 2 34.60 -15.41 76.19
CA GLU A 2 33.16 -15.07 76.11
C GLU A 2 32.79 -14.38 74.79
N LYS A 3 31.79 -14.77 73.99
CA LYS A 3 30.76 -15.83 74.06
C LYS A 3 30.03 -15.86 72.69
N ALA A 4 29.74 -17.07 72.20
CA ALA A 4 28.43 -17.54 71.69
C ALA A 4 27.78 -16.84 70.47
N LEU A 5 27.57 -17.54 69.32
CA LEU A 5 26.48 -18.51 69.01
C LEU A 5 25.10 -17.81 68.90
N VAL A 6 24.16 -18.11 68.00
CA VAL A 6 23.96 -18.94 66.79
C VAL A 6 22.44 -18.89 66.56
N GLN A 7 21.97 -18.95 65.29
CA GLN A 7 20.72 -19.57 64.78
C GLN A 7 19.38 -19.37 65.56
N SER A 8 18.17 -19.44 65.02
CA SER A 8 17.52 -19.61 63.72
C SER A 8 16.01 -19.69 64.03
N THR A 9 15.19 -19.87 62.99
CA THR A 9 13.87 -20.54 62.97
C THR A 9 12.58 -19.79 63.35
N ASN A 10 11.72 -19.70 62.31
CA ASN A 10 10.33 -20.13 62.21
C ASN A 10 9.23 -19.36 62.98
N PHE A 11 8.23 -18.81 62.26
CA PHE A 11 6.94 -19.46 61.95
C PHE A 11 5.96 -18.47 61.26
N LEU A 12 5.24 -18.97 60.24
CA LEU A 12 3.99 -18.45 59.63
C LEU A 12 2.82 -18.46 60.67
N PRO A 13 1.54 -18.16 60.32
CA PRO A 13 0.91 -17.12 59.47
C PRO A 13 -0.31 -16.47 60.24
N LEU A 14 -1.26 -15.86 59.51
CA LEU A 14 -2.68 -15.58 59.84
C LEU A 14 -3.09 -14.13 60.17
N ALA A 15 -3.86 -13.59 59.23
CA ALA A 15 -5.27 -13.20 59.39
C ALA A 15 -5.67 -12.05 60.33
N THR A 16 -6.55 -11.23 59.74
CA THR A 16 -7.76 -10.66 60.33
C THR A 16 -7.66 -9.49 61.32
N THR A 17 -8.21 -8.37 60.82
CA THR A 17 -9.25 -7.54 61.47
C THR A 17 -8.89 -6.56 62.58
N LEU A 18 -9.20 -5.30 62.25
CA LEU A 18 -10.10 -4.39 62.96
C LEU A 18 -9.55 -3.60 64.17
N ASN A 19 -9.66 -2.28 63.96
CA ASN A 19 -10.20 -1.26 64.86
C ASN A 19 -9.27 -0.49 65.81
N GLY A 20 -9.44 0.83 65.76
CA GLY A 20 -9.30 1.71 66.93
C GLY A 20 -8.39 2.92 66.69
N SER A 21 -8.74 3.89 65.86
CA SER A 21 -9.41 5.15 66.24
C SER A 21 -8.71 5.98 67.33
N GLN A 22 -7.97 7.03 66.95
CA GLN A 22 -7.85 8.38 67.56
C GLN A 22 -7.13 9.26 66.51
N SER A 23 -7.41 10.53 66.19
CA SER A 23 -8.33 11.56 66.67
C SER A 23 -8.43 12.66 65.57
N LYS A 24 -9.55 13.39 65.55
CA LYS A 24 -9.94 14.44 64.58
C LYS A 24 -9.28 15.81 64.84
N ARG A 25 -8.86 16.48 63.75
CA ARG A 25 -9.04 17.93 63.41
C ARG A 25 -8.96 17.99 61.86
N ILE A 26 -9.99 18.16 61.00
CA ILE A 26 -11.05 19.18 60.83
C ILE A 26 -10.44 20.59 60.76
N TYR A 27 -10.50 21.41 59.69
CA TYR A 27 -11.32 21.61 58.45
C TYR A 27 -10.44 22.42 57.43
N ASP A 28 -10.67 22.63 56.13
CA ASP A 28 -11.75 22.38 55.16
C ASP A 28 -11.21 22.60 53.73
N GLY A 29 -11.87 22.09 52.67
CA GLY A 29 -11.58 22.57 51.29
C GLY A 29 -11.88 21.72 50.05
N ARG A 30 -12.99 20.97 50.02
CA ARG A 30 -13.77 20.51 48.84
C ARG A 30 -13.05 19.98 47.58
N ILE A 31 -13.06 18.66 47.40
CA ILE A 31 -13.09 17.98 46.07
C ILE A 31 -14.17 16.89 46.11
N ARG A 32 -15.16 16.96 45.20
CA ARG A 32 -16.19 15.92 45.02
C ARG A 32 -15.70 14.88 44.00
N ARG A 33 -15.77 13.59 44.38
CA ARG A 33 -15.57 12.43 43.51
C ARG A 33 -16.85 12.11 42.75
N SER A 34 -16.75 11.85 41.45
CA SER A 34 -17.80 11.30 40.60
C SER A 34 -17.70 9.77 40.51
N THR A 35 -18.82 9.10 40.75
CA THR A 35 -19.00 7.65 40.64
C THR A 35 -19.17 7.24 39.17
N ILE A 36 -18.48 6.18 38.76
CA ILE A 36 -18.61 5.56 37.42
C ILE A 36 -19.69 4.48 37.50
N THR A 37 -20.74 4.60 36.71
CA THR A 37 -21.78 3.57 36.54
C THR A 37 -21.75 3.08 35.09
N MET A 38 -21.46 1.80 34.90
CA MET A 38 -21.51 1.09 33.63
C MET A 38 -22.97 0.88 33.19
N VAL A 39 -23.33 1.30 31.97
CA VAL A 39 -24.63 1.03 31.35
C VAL A 39 -24.43 0.27 30.04
N ARG A 40 -25.07 -0.91 29.97
CA ARG A 40 -25.22 -1.75 28.77
C ARG A 40 -26.01 -0.99 27.69
N ILE A 41 -25.54 -1.05 26.44
CA ILE A 41 -26.26 -0.54 25.27
C ILE A 41 -26.77 -1.75 24.46
N SER A 42 -28.08 -1.77 24.21
CA SER A 42 -28.72 -2.54 23.13
C SER A 42 -29.20 -1.55 22.05
N PRO A 43 -29.19 -1.91 20.74
CA PRO A 43 -29.57 -0.98 19.68
C PRO A 43 -31.03 -1.19 19.26
N ALA A 44 -31.78 -0.09 19.12
CA ALA A 44 -33.04 -0.06 18.37
C ALA A 44 -33.17 1.28 17.65
N ALA A 45 -33.56 1.20 16.37
CA ALA A 45 -33.52 2.24 15.36
C ALA A 45 -34.74 3.18 15.34
N ALA A 46 -34.55 4.43 14.89
CA ALA A 46 -35.52 5.22 14.13
C ALA A 46 -34.87 6.49 13.53
N PRO A 47 -35.22 6.94 12.30
CA PRO A 47 -34.51 8.01 11.59
C PRO A 47 -35.15 9.40 11.73
N LEU A 48 -34.31 10.44 11.79
CA LEU A 48 -34.70 11.85 11.76
C LEU A 48 -34.82 12.37 10.32
N LYS A 49 -35.97 12.99 10.00
CA LYS A 49 -36.19 13.79 8.78
C LYS A 49 -35.61 15.19 8.98
N LEU A 50 -34.66 15.59 8.13
CA LEU A 50 -34.26 16.99 7.98
C LEU A 50 -34.91 17.60 6.73
N ASN A 51 -35.43 18.79 6.94
CA ASN A 51 -36.29 19.57 6.06
C ASN A 51 -35.42 20.65 5.39
N LEU A 52 -35.33 20.67 4.05
CA LEU A 52 -34.62 21.72 3.32
C LEU A 52 -35.53 22.33 2.24
N LYS A 53 -35.69 23.65 2.33
CA LYS A 53 -36.50 24.52 1.46
C LYS A 53 -35.72 24.92 0.20
N SER A 54 -36.29 24.56 -0.96
CA SER A 54 -36.51 25.34 -2.20
C SER A 54 -35.44 26.26 -2.87
N PHE A 55 -35.12 25.87 -4.13
CA PHE A 55 -35.02 26.62 -5.44
C PHE A 55 -33.81 27.54 -5.80
N PRO A 56 -33.55 27.85 -7.09
CA PRO A 56 -33.62 27.07 -8.37
C PRO A 56 -32.38 27.23 -9.31
N GLY A 57 -32.19 26.33 -10.31
CA GLY A 57 -31.69 26.76 -11.64
C GLY A 57 -30.70 25.87 -12.43
N ARG A 58 -31.22 25.29 -13.53
CA ARG A 58 -30.61 24.82 -14.81
C ARG A 58 -30.10 23.36 -14.95
N SER A 59 -30.76 22.70 -15.90
CA SER A 59 -30.81 21.31 -16.44
C SER A 59 -29.62 20.93 -17.37
N PRO A 60 -29.60 19.77 -18.11
CA PRO A 60 -30.49 18.57 -18.12
C PRO A 60 -29.81 17.16 -18.30
N ALA A 61 -30.65 16.11 -18.16
CA ALA A 61 -30.70 14.78 -18.83
C ALA A 61 -29.51 13.79 -18.68
N ILE A 62 -29.68 12.49 -18.36
CA ILE A 62 -30.41 11.40 -19.05
C ILE A 62 -30.62 10.29 -17.98
N GLY A 63 -31.82 9.80 -17.63
CA GLY A 63 -32.58 8.78 -18.37
C GLY A 63 -32.89 7.55 -17.48
N LEU A 64 -33.89 7.67 -16.59
CA LEU A 64 -34.44 6.57 -15.77
C LEU A 64 -35.78 6.10 -16.36
N ARG A 65 -35.85 4.87 -16.87
CA ARG A 65 -37.08 4.05 -16.92
C ARG A 65 -37.12 3.31 -15.58
N GLY A 66 -38.15 3.33 -14.74
CA GLY A 66 -39.58 3.38 -15.00
C GLY A 66 -40.19 2.17 -14.28
N LEU A 67 -40.29 2.22 -12.95
CA LEU A 67 -40.92 1.17 -12.14
C LEU A 67 -42.27 1.70 -11.64
N VAL A 68 -43.36 1.21 -12.25
CA VAL A 68 -44.73 1.50 -11.85
C VAL A 68 -45.20 0.38 -10.93
N LEU A 69 -45.41 0.71 -9.65
CA LEU A 69 -46.14 -0.10 -8.69
C LEU A 69 -47.63 0.16 -8.84
N ARG A 70 -48.43 -0.88 -9.07
CA ARG A 70 -49.90 -0.84 -9.00
C ARG A 70 -50.39 -1.94 -8.05
N CYS A 71 -51.14 -1.51 -7.04
CA CYS A 71 -51.76 -2.32 -5.99
C CYS A 71 -52.97 -3.15 -6.47
N GLY A 72 -53.29 -4.19 -5.69
CA GLY A 72 -54.51 -5.01 -5.71
C GLY A 72 -54.12 -6.50 -5.71
N GLY A 73 -54.55 -7.40 -4.84
CA GLY A 73 -55.72 -7.45 -3.97
C GLY A 73 -56.37 -8.82 -4.15
N SER A 74 -56.22 -9.71 -3.16
CA SER A 74 -57.07 -10.86 -2.77
C SER A 74 -57.52 -11.94 -3.78
N ALA A 75 -57.44 -13.19 -3.30
CA ALA A 75 -58.33 -14.34 -3.47
C ALA A 75 -57.73 -15.58 -4.17
N ASP A 76 -57.89 -16.71 -3.47
CA ASP A 76 -57.53 -18.08 -3.79
C ASP A 76 -58.27 -18.64 -5.02
N GLY A 77 -57.64 -19.58 -5.74
CA GLY A 77 -58.28 -20.31 -6.83
C GLY A 77 -57.35 -21.22 -7.63
N GLU A 78 -57.34 -22.50 -7.25
CA GLU A 78 -57.12 -23.75 -7.99
C GLU A 78 -56.33 -23.82 -9.32
N VAL A 79 -55.34 -24.72 -9.30
CA VAL A 79 -55.05 -25.83 -10.24
C VAL A 79 -55.17 -25.56 -11.75
N LEU A 80 -54.05 -25.73 -12.48
CA LEU A 80 -53.97 -26.56 -13.70
C LEU A 80 -52.52 -26.84 -14.09
N ASN A 81 -52.35 -27.99 -14.74
CA ASN A 81 -51.17 -28.83 -14.85
C ASN A 81 -50.45 -28.65 -16.20
N GLU A 82 -49.23 -29.19 -16.31
CA GLU A 82 -48.46 -29.51 -17.54
C GLU A 82 -47.81 -28.29 -18.28
N ASN A 83 -46.52 -28.27 -18.67
CA ASN A 83 -45.73 -29.30 -19.32
C ASN A 83 -44.20 -29.01 -19.27
N LYS A 84 -43.42 -30.08 -19.50
CA LYS A 84 -41.96 -30.18 -19.59
C LYS A 84 -41.33 -29.41 -20.77
N GLN A 85 -39.99 -29.25 -20.65
CA GLN A 85 -38.96 -28.82 -21.62
C GLN A 85 -38.67 -27.31 -21.55
N ALA A 86 -37.43 -26.82 -21.51
CA ALA A 86 -36.15 -27.41 -21.83
C ALA A 86 -35.04 -26.77 -20.96
N ALA A 87 -33.91 -27.47 -20.90
CA ALA A 87 -32.69 -27.07 -20.24
C ALA A 87 -32.17 -25.71 -20.76
N GLU A 88 -31.94 -24.79 -19.83
CA GLU A 88 -30.86 -23.82 -19.95
C GLU A 88 -29.89 -24.15 -18.83
N GLY A 89 -28.74 -24.69 -19.22
CA GLY A 89 -27.62 -24.87 -18.34
C GLY A 89 -27.27 -23.53 -17.74
N LYS A 90 -27.46 -23.39 -16.42
CA LYS A 90 -26.64 -22.48 -15.65
C LYS A 90 -25.23 -23.03 -15.77
N GLU A 91 -24.48 -22.51 -16.73
CA GLU A 91 -23.05 -22.31 -16.54
C GLU A 91 -22.95 -21.60 -15.19
N THR A 92 -22.64 -22.39 -14.16
CA THR A 92 -22.08 -21.85 -12.95
C THR A 92 -20.82 -21.17 -13.42
N ASP A 93 -20.84 -19.85 -13.47
CA ASP A 93 -19.63 -19.04 -13.49
C ASP A 93 -18.78 -19.54 -12.32
N CYS A 94 -17.89 -20.49 -12.62
CA CYS A 94 -16.82 -20.90 -11.74
C CYS A 94 -15.94 -19.67 -11.68
N VAL A 95 -16.21 -18.79 -10.71
CA VAL A 95 -15.33 -17.66 -10.41
C VAL A 95 -13.96 -18.29 -10.19
N ASN A 96 -13.03 -18.09 -11.13
CA ASN A 96 -11.67 -18.60 -11.06
C ASN A 96 -11.06 -18.07 -9.75
N LEU A 97 -10.73 -18.97 -8.81
CA LEU A 97 -10.20 -18.54 -7.52
C LEU A 97 -8.84 -17.87 -7.73
N LEU A 98 -8.12 -18.24 -8.80
CA LEU A 98 -6.89 -17.59 -9.21
C LEU A 98 -7.06 -16.12 -9.62
N GLU A 99 -8.21 -15.72 -10.16
CA GLU A 99 -8.49 -14.31 -10.46
C GLU A 99 -8.87 -13.53 -9.19
N GLU A 100 -9.45 -14.20 -8.20
CA GLU A 100 -9.83 -13.58 -6.93
C GLU A 100 -8.63 -13.40 -5.98
N PHE A 101 -7.74 -14.39 -5.90
CA PHE A 101 -6.61 -14.42 -4.96
C PHE A 101 -5.24 -14.15 -5.60
N GLY A 102 -5.21 -14.09 -6.93
CA GLY A 102 -3.98 -13.98 -7.71
C GLY A 102 -3.89 -12.69 -8.50
N THR A 103 -2.67 -12.20 -8.71
CA THR A 103 -2.38 -11.11 -9.65
C THR A 103 -1.57 -11.66 -10.81
N ASP A 104 -2.07 -11.57 -12.04
CA ASP A 104 -1.34 -12.03 -13.23
C ASP A 104 -0.24 -11.02 -13.60
N PHE A 105 1.00 -11.37 -13.32
CA PHE A 105 2.17 -10.56 -13.69
C PHE A 105 2.43 -10.61 -15.19
N THR A 106 2.15 -11.71 -15.88
CA THR A 106 2.31 -11.81 -17.33
C THR A 106 1.33 -10.89 -18.05
N GLU A 107 0.10 -10.76 -17.55
CA GLU A 107 -0.87 -9.81 -18.08
C GLU A 107 -0.46 -8.35 -17.81
N LEU A 108 -0.03 -8.03 -16.59
CA LEU A 108 0.49 -6.71 -16.25
C LEU A 108 1.71 -6.33 -17.10
N ALA A 109 2.56 -7.31 -17.45
CA ALA A 109 3.68 -7.13 -18.35
C ALA A 109 3.21 -6.75 -19.76
N LYS A 110 2.26 -7.51 -20.32
CA LYS A 110 1.65 -7.22 -21.65
C LYS A 110 1.00 -5.84 -21.70
N GLN A 111 0.42 -5.38 -20.60
CA GLN A 111 -0.18 -4.06 -20.47
C GLN A 111 0.85 -2.93 -20.24
N GLY A 112 2.14 -3.26 -20.07
CA GLY A 112 3.20 -2.28 -19.79
C GLY A 112 3.09 -1.62 -18.41
N LYS A 113 2.37 -2.24 -17.47
CA LYS A 113 2.16 -1.71 -16.10
C LYS A 113 3.28 -2.09 -15.14
N LEU A 114 4.07 -3.12 -15.44
CA LEU A 114 5.22 -3.51 -14.63
C LEU A 114 6.36 -2.51 -14.78
N GLY A 115 7.11 -2.31 -13.70
CA GLY A 115 8.29 -1.43 -13.71
C GLY A 115 9.44 -2.03 -14.52
N PRO A 116 10.35 -1.20 -15.06
CA PRO A 116 11.54 -1.71 -15.73
C PRO A 116 12.45 -2.42 -14.72
N VAL A 117 13.00 -3.58 -15.12
CA VAL A 117 13.97 -4.32 -14.30
C VAL A 117 15.38 -4.05 -14.78
N ILE A 118 16.19 -3.41 -13.93
CA ILE A 118 17.55 -2.95 -14.26
C ILE A 118 18.59 -3.79 -13.49
N GLY A 119 19.70 -4.13 -14.15
CA GLY A 119 20.88 -4.76 -13.52
C GLY A 119 20.68 -6.18 -12.98
N ARG A 120 19.63 -6.91 -13.36
CA ARG A 120 19.30 -8.24 -12.82
C ARG A 120 19.20 -9.35 -13.89
N GLN A 121 19.76 -9.12 -15.08
CA GLN A 121 19.62 -10.03 -16.24
C GLN A 121 20.20 -11.43 -16.00
N GLU A 122 21.35 -11.53 -15.34
CA GLU A 122 21.96 -12.84 -15.04
C GLU A 122 21.13 -13.67 -14.06
N LEU A 123 20.56 -13.01 -13.05
CA LEU A 123 19.69 -13.65 -12.06
C LEU A 123 18.38 -14.11 -12.72
N ILE A 124 17.75 -13.26 -13.53
CA ILE A 124 16.58 -13.64 -14.34
C ILE A 124 16.88 -14.85 -15.21
N ALA A 125 18.00 -14.84 -15.95
CA ALA A 125 18.43 -15.96 -16.78
C ALA A 125 18.70 -17.24 -15.97
N ARG A 126 19.21 -17.12 -14.73
CA ARG A 126 19.41 -18.27 -13.83
C ARG A 126 18.08 -18.85 -13.35
N VAL A 127 17.10 -18.02 -13.04
CA VAL A 127 15.76 -18.46 -12.61
C VAL A 127 15.04 -19.14 -13.77
N ILE A 128 15.07 -18.56 -14.97
CA ILE A 128 14.54 -19.17 -16.20
C ILE A 128 15.17 -20.54 -16.46
N ARG A 129 16.51 -20.65 -16.39
CA ARG A 129 17.21 -21.93 -16.52
C ARG A 129 16.77 -22.96 -15.50
N THR A 130 16.40 -22.53 -14.30
CA THR A 130 15.90 -23.41 -13.23
C THR A 130 14.50 -23.89 -13.55
N LEU A 131 13.60 -23.00 -13.96
CA LEU A 131 12.23 -23.32 -14.37
C LEU A 131 12.17 -24.28 -15.57
N CYS A 132 13.18 -24.29 -16.44
CA CYS A 132 13.27 -25.21 -17.58
C CYS A 132 13.74 -26.63 -17.22
N ARG A 133 14.17 -26.90 -15.98
CA ARG A 133 14.67 -28.24 -15.59
C ARG A 133 13.53 -29.27 -15.50
N GLU A 134 13.88 -30.55 -15.60
CA GLU A 134 12.92 -31.65 -15.40
C GLU A 134 12.74 -31.99 -13.91
N SER A 135 13.80 -31.85 -13.12
CA SER A 135 13.77 -32.01 -11.66
C SER A 135 14.28 -30.74 -10.98
N LYS A 136 13.76 -30.46 -9.78
CA LYS A 136 14.04 -29.23 -9.01
C LYS A 136 13.81 -27.97 -9.85
N ASN A 137 12.67 -27.94 -10.53
CA ASN A 137 12.25 -26.86 -11.41
C ASN A 137 11.55 -25.71 -10.67
N ASN A 138 11.53 -25.76 -9.33
CA ASN A 138 10.98 -24.72 -8.46
C ASN A 138 12.12 -23.83 -7.91
N PRO A 139 12.36 -22.65 -8.47
CA PRO A 139 13.36 -21.72 -7.93
C PRO A 139 12.91 -21.13 -6.59
N LEU A 140 13.86 -21.05 -5.65
CA LEU A 140 13.69 -20.38 -4.36
C LEU A 140 14.66 -19.20 -4.28
N LEU A 141 14.11 -17.98 -4.32
CA LEU A 141 14.84 -16.72 -4.21
C LEU A 141 15.13 -16.43 -2.74
N ILE A 142 16.40 -16.52 -2.35
CA ILE A 142 16.87 -16.28 -0.98
C ILE A 142 17.61 -14.96 -0.94
N GLY A 143 17.23 -14.07 -0.03
CA GLY A 143 17.92 -12.79 0.16
C GLY A 143 17.28 -11.98 1.28
N GLU A 144 17.73 -10.76 1.48
CA GLU A 144 17.14 -9.88 2.49
C GLU A 144 15.85 -9.22 1.99
N ASN A 145 15.09 -8.59 2.88
CA ASN A 145 13.95 -7.77 2.49
C ASN A 145 14.43 -6.47 1.83
N GLY A 146 13.74 -6.04 0.78
CA GLY A 146 14.08 -4.81 0.05
C GLY A 146 15.08 -4.97 -1.10
N VAL A 147 15.72 -6.14 -1.30
CA VAL A 147 16.70 -6.34 -2.40
C VAL A 147 16.09 -6.46 -3.81
N GLY A 148 14.76 -6.47 -3.91
CA GLY A 148 14.04 -6.55 -5.19
C GLY A 148 13.75 -7.96 -5.70
N LYS A 149 13.46 -8.93 -4.82
CA LYS A 149 13.08 -10.31 -5.23
C LYS A 149 11.83 -10.36 -6.10
N THR A 150 10.87 -9.46 -5.87
CA THR A 150 9.66 -9.34 -6.70
C THR A 150 10.00 -8.80 -8.09
N ALA A 151 10.92 -7.83 -8.20
CA ALA A 151 11.37 -7.26 -9.46
C ALA A 151 12.06 -8.32 -10.36
N ILE A 152 12.92 -9.15 -9.77
CA ILE A 152 12.96 -10.61 -9.99
C ILE A 152 12.00 -11.20 -11.04
N VAL A 153 10.84 -11.51 -10.50
CA VAL A 153 9.75 -12.26 -11.10
C VAL A 153 8.99 -11.40 -12.10
N GLU A 154 8.83 -10.11 -11.84
CA GLU A 154 8.29 -9.15 -12.81
C GLU A 154 9.12 -9.12 -14.10
N GLY A 155 10.45 -9.18 -13.98
CA GLY A 155 11.36 -9.25 -15.13
C GLY A 155 11.27 -10.57 -15.91
N ILE A 156 10.96 -11.68 -15.22
CA ILE A 156 10.65 -12.95 -15.89
C ILE A 156 9.32 -12.83 -16.62
N ALA A 157 8.30 -12.24 -16.01
CA ALA A 157 6.99 -12.03 -16.63
C ALA A 157 7.09 -11.16 -17.89
N GLN A 158 7.91 -10.10 -17.86
CA GLN A 158 8.25 -9.29 -19.04
C GLN A 158 8.86 -10.13 -20.16
N ARG A 159 9.88 -10.94 -19.87
CA ARG A 159 10.48 -11.82 -20.89
C ARG A 159 9.52 -12.84 -21.46
N ILE A 160 8.62 -13.39 -20.65
CA ILE A 160 7.58 -14.29 -21.14
C ILE A 160 6.60 -13.56 -22.06
N ALA A 161 6.20 -12.33 -21.69
CA ALA A 161 5.32 -11.50 -22.51
C ALA A 161 5.97 -11.11 -23.85
N ASP A 162 7.28 -10.83 -23.84
CA ASP A 162 8.07 -10.50 -25.04
C ASP A 162 8.40 -11.72 -25.90
N GLY A 163 8.23 -12.94 -25.36
CA GLY A 163 8.63 -14.18 -26.02
C GLY A 163 10.14 -14.47 -25.98
N ASP A 164 10.91 -13.72 -25.20
CA ASP A 164 12.36 -13.92 -24.98
C ASP A 164 12.62 -14.98 -23.89
N VAL A 165 12.03 -16.16 -24.07
CA VAL A 165 12.16 -17.32 -23.18
C VAL A 165 12.18 -18.62 -23.97
N PRO A 166 12.78 -19.70 -23.43
CA PRO A 166 12.73 -21.02 -24.06
C PRO A 166 11.30 -21.55 -24.19
N GLU A 167 11.06 -22.40 -25.21
CA GLU A 167 9.75 -22.97 -25.55
C GLU A 167 9.01 -23.59 -24.34
N ARG A 168 9.74 -24.21 -23.39
CA ARG A 168 9.14 -24.81 -22.18
C ARG A 168 8.38 -23.83 -21.28
N ILE A 169 8.75 -22.54 -21.27
CA ILE A 169 8.13 -21.52 -20.42
C ILE A 169 7.37 -20.50 -21.27
N GLN A 170 7.51 -20.57 -22.59
CA GLN A 170 6.80 -19.69 -23.50
C GLN A 170 5.29 -19.87 -23.36
N GLY A 171 4.55 -18.76 -23.31
CA GLY A 171 3.09 -18.77 -23.15
C GLY A 171 2.59 -19.02 -21.72
N LYS A 172 3.46 -19.38 -20.77
CA LYS A 172 3.07 -19.57 -19.37
C LYS A 172 2.65 -18.26 -18.69
N LYS A 173 1.76 -18.35 -17.71
CA LYS A 173 1.33 -17.23 -16.87
C LYS A 173 2.02 -17.25 -15.52
N ILE A 174 2.52 -16.11 -15.06
CA ILE A 174 3.04 -15.96 -13.71
C ILE A 174 1.96 -15.29 -12.86
N ILE A 175 1.45 -16.01 -11.86
CA ILE A 175 0.41 -15.52 -10.96
C ILE A 175 1.00 -15.32 -9.57
N LYS A 176 1.01 -14.08 -9.09
CA LYS A 176 1.37 -13.77 -7.70
C LYS A 176 0.21 -14.14 -6.78
N LEU A 177 0.48 -14.98 -5.79
CA LEU A 177 -0.49 -15.34 -4.76
C LEU A 177 -0.45 -14.33 -3.61
N ASP A 178 -1.61 -13.78 -3.23
CA ASP A 178 -1.73 -12.94 -2.04
C ASP A 178 -2.16 -13.78 -0.83
N VAL A 179 -1.22 -14.01 0.09
CA VAL A 179 -1.45 -14.82 1.29
C VAL A 179 -2.44 -14.14 2.26
N LEU A 180 -2.56 -12.81 2.25
CA LEU A 180 -3.48 -12.09 3.13
C LEU A 180 -4.94 -12.32 2.74
N LEU A 181 -5.23 -12.34 1.43
CA LEU A 181 -6.57 -12.61 0.92
C LEU A 181 -7.03 -14.04 1.23
N LEU A 182 -6.10 -14.99 1.37
CA LEU A 182 -6.42 -16.36 1.76
C LEU A 182 -6.91 -16.51 3.20
N VAL A 183 -6.67 -15.52 4.08
CA VAL A 183 -7.02 -15.58 5.50
C VAL A 183 -8.33 -14.84 5.81
N ALA A 184 -8.84 -14.01 4.90
CA ALA A 184 -9.92 -13.05 5.17
C ALA A 184 -11.35 -13.63 5.25
N ARG A 185 -11.57 -14.90 4.88
CA ARG A 185 -12.91 -15.52 4.77
C ARG A 185 -13.13 -16.62 5.81
N GLU A 186 -14.39 -16.98 6.05
CA GLU A 186 -14.82 -17.95 7.09
C GLU A 186 -14.31 -19.39 6.90
N GLU A 187 -14.10 -19.85 5.66
CA GLU A 187 -13.46 -21.17 5.39
C GLU A 187 -12.01 -21.23 5.92
N THR A 188 -11.47 -22.44 6.09
CA THR A 188 -10.09 -22.64 6.53
C THR A 188 -9.08 -22.32 5.42
N ARG A 189 -7.88 -21.85 5.80
CA ARG A 189 -6.76 -21.57 4.87
C ARG A 189 -6.40 -22.79 4.02
N GLU A 190 -6.43 -23.99 4.60
CA GLU A 190 -6.10 -25.24 3.93
C GLU A 190 -7.05 -25.60 2.79
N GLU A 191 -8.36 -25.50 3.03
CA GLU A 191 -9.37 -25.85 2.02
C GLU A 191 -9.25 -24.96 0.79
N ARG A 192 -8.93 -23.66 0.99
CA ARG A 192 -8.66 -22.73 -0.12
C ARG A 192 -7.40 -23.09 -0.88
N LEU A 193 -6.33 -23.39 -0.16
CA LEU A 193 -5.07 -23.77 -0.78
C LEU A 193 -5.23 -25.05 -1.61
N LYS A 194 -6.01 -26.03 -1.12
CA LYS A 194 -6.36 -27.23 -1.87
C LYS A 194 -7.12 -26.89 -3.15
N LYS A 195 -8.17 -26.07 -3.08
CA LYS A 195 -8.94 -25.64 -4.27
C LYS A 195 -8.05 -24.92 -5.29
N LEU A 196 -7.18 -24.01 -4.84
CA LEU A 196 -6.24 -23.29 -5.71
C LEU A 196 -5.23 -24.22 -6.39
N ILE A 197 -4.69 -25.18 -5.64
CA ILE A 197 -3.78 -26.17 -6.19
C ILE A 197 -4.49 -27.01 -7.26
N GLU A 198 -5.72 -27.46 -7.01
CA GLU A 198 -6.49 -28.22 -8.00
C GLU A 198 -6.80 -27.40 -9.27
N GLU A 199 -7.07 -26.10 -9.14
CA GLU A 199 -7.25 -25.20 -10.29
C GLU A 199 -5.97 -25.04 -11.11
N VAL A 200 -4.81 -24.92 -10.44
CA VAL A 200 -3.51 -24.83 -11.10
C VAL A 200 -3.11 -26.15 -11.77
N LYS A 201 -3.43 -27.29 -11.16
CA LYS A 201 -3.19 -28.62 -11.77
C LYS A 201 -3.96 -28.81 -13.08
N GLN A 202 -5.17 -28.25 -13.18
CA GLN A 202 -5.95 -28.30 -14.42
C GLN A 202 -5.36 -27.40 -15.51
N SER A 203 -4.67 -26.33 -15.10
CA SER A 203 -4.08 -25.31 -15.96
C SER A 203 -2.56 -25.44 -15.97
N ASN A 204 -2.02 -26.43 -16.70
CA ASN A 204 -0.57 -26.73 -16.80
C ASN A 204 0.33 -25.55 -17.24
N ASP A 205 -0.26 -24.42 -17.63
CA ASP A 205 0.42 -23.22 -18.12
C ASP A 205 0.71 -22.18 -17.02
N ILE A 206 0.46 -22.49 -15.75
CA ILE A 206 0.58 -21.53 -14.64
C ILE A 206 1.85 -21.77 -13.82
N ILE A 207 2.57 -20.68 -13.53
CA ILE A 207 3.67 -20.62 -12.57
C ILE A 207 3.21 -19.75 -11.40
N LEU A 208 3.14 -20.32 -10.21
CA LEU A 208 2.76 -19.57 -9.01
C LEU A 208 3.96 -18.81 -8.43
N PHE A 209 3.79 -17.54 -8.10
CA PHE A 209 4.76 -16.78 -7.32
C PHE A 209 4.26 -16.61 -5.89
N ILE A 210 5.02 -17.14 -4.94
CA ILE A 210 4.72 -17.08 -3.51
C ILE A 210 5.73 -16.14 -2.84
N GLN A 211 5.28 -14.92 -2.54
CA GLN A 211 6.07 -13.97 -1.77
C GLN A 211 5.97 -14.31 -0.27
N GLY A 212 7.11 -14.35 0.42
CA GLY A 212 7.14 -14.70 1.83
C GLY A 212 6.75 -16.17 2.04
N ALA A 213 7.35 -17.07 1.25
CA ALA A 213 7.01 -18.49 1.29
C ALA A 213 7.24 -19.13 2.67
N GLU A 214 8.06 -18.52 3.53
CA GLU A 214 8.21 -18.88 4.94
C GLU A 214 6.89 -18.84 5.72
N SER A 215 5.93 -17.99 5.35
CA SER A 215 4.62 -17.93 6.02
C SER A 215 3.69 -19.09 5.64
N ILE A 216 3.94 -19.77 4.52
CA ILE A 216 3.16 -20.93 4.05
C ILE A 216 3.88 -22.24 4.37
N LEU A 217 5.20 -22.23 4.26
CA LEU A 217 6.07 -23.40 4.46
C LEU A 217 6.50 -23.55 5.92
N GLY A 218 6.55 -22.45 6.67
CA GLY A 218 6.92 -22.45 8.07
C GLY A 218 5.77 -22.95 8.93
N ASN A 219 6.01 -24.03 9.66
CA ASN A 219 5.22 -24.39 10.83
C ASN A 219 5.38 -23.27 11.86
N ASN A 220 4.48 -22.30 11.85
CA ASN A 220 4.47 -21.22 12.83
C ASN A 220 4.13 -21.81 14.20
N TYR A 221 5.14 -22.29 14.93
CA TYR A 221 5.04 -22.81 16.29
C TYR A 221 4.36 -21.82 17.27
N ASN A 222 4.26 -20.54 16.90
CA ASN A 222 3.78 -19.44 17.75
C ASN A 222 2.44 -18.82 17.33
N ILE A 223 1.75 -19.34 16.30
CA ILE A 223 0.40 -18.88 15.94
C ILE A 223 -0.58 -20.03 16.16
N VAL A 224 -1.33 -19.94 17.26
CA VAL A 224 -2.41 -20.88 17.60
C VAL A 224 -3.43 -20.89 16.45
N GLY A 225 -3.47 -21.98 15.68
CA GLY A 225 -4.44 -22.19 14.59
C GLY A 225 -3.87 -22.18 13.18
N ASP A 226 -2.57 -21.98 12.98
CA ASP A 226 -1.96 -22.10 11.64
C ASP A 226 -1.86 -23.59 11.28
N THR A 227 -2.61 -23.97 10.27
CA THR A 227 -2.77 -25.34 9.80
C THR A 227 -1.69 -25.64 8.77
N ASP A 228 -1.18 -26.88 8.74
CA ASP A 228 0.06 -27.31 8.09
C ASP A 228 -0.05 -27.29 6.54
N ALA A 229 -0.02 -26.09 5.95
CA ALA A 229 -0.09 -25.88 4.51
C ALA A 229 1.09 -26.52 3.75
N ALA A 230 2.22 -26.75 4.43
CA ALA A 230 3.35 -27.46 3.87
C ALA A 230 2.99 -28.90 3.49
N SER A 231 2.19 -29.58 4.32
CA SER A 231 1.70 -30.95 4.04
C SER A 231 0.89 -31.06 2.74
N ILE A 232 0.22 -29.97 2.33
CA ILE A 232 -0.59 -29.91 1.10
C ILE A 232 0.29 -29.57 -0.12
N LEU A 233 1.31 -28.73 0.05
CA LEU A 233 2.21 -28.32 -1.03
C LEU A 233 3.24 -29.39 -1.39
N LYS A 234 3.79 -30.11 -0.40
CA LYS A 234 4.80 -31.17 -0.61
C LYS A 234 4.41 -32.18 -1.71
N PRO A 235 3.20 -32.79 -1.69
CA PRO A 235 2.82 -33.75 -2.73
C PRO A 235 2.72 -33.08 -4.10
N ALA A 236 2.07 -31.92 -4.22
CA ALA A 236 1.89 -31.23 -5.50
C ALA A 236 3.23 -30.82 -6.15
N LEU A 237 4.19 -30.39 -5.34
CA LEU A 237 5.55 -30.03 -5.78
C LEU A 237 6.40 -31.26 -6.14
N SER A 238 6.27 -32.36 -5.39
CA SER A 238 7.04 -33.60 -5.61
C SER A 238 6.62 -34.32 -6.90
N HIS A 239 5.32 -34.34 -7.19
CA HIS A 239 4.79 -34.94 -8.42
C HIS A 239 5.01 -34.07 -9.66
N GLY A 240 5.50 -32.83 -9.49
CA GLY A 240 5.72 -31.88 -10.59
C GLY A 240 4.43 -31.32 -11.19
N GLU A 241 3.28 -31.53 -10.53
CA GLU A 241 1.98 -31.01 -10.94
C GLU A 241 1.86 -29.50 -10.67
N LEU A 242 2.68 -28.98 -9.73
CA LEU A 242 2.74 -27.57 -9.36
C LEU A 242 4.13 -27.02 -9.67
N GLN A 243 4.19 -25.95 -10.46
CA GLN A 243 5.41 -25.17 -10.66
C GLN A 243 5.31 -23.83 -9.93
N CYS A 244 6.30 -23.50 -9.09
CA CYS A 244 6.29 -22.25 -8.34
C CYS A 244 7.67 -21.58 -8.21
N ILE A 245 7.63 -20.28 -7.99
CA ILE A 245 8.76 -19.43 -7.61
C ILE A 245 8.51 -18.98 -6.16
N GLY A 246 9.36 -19.42 -5.25
CA GLY A 246 9.31 -18.97 -3.85
C GLY A 246 10.24 -17.80 -3.60
N ALA A 247 9.84 -16.84 -2.79
CA ALA A 247 10.74 -15.82 -2.25
C ALA A 247 10.75 -15.88 -0.72
N VAL A 248 11.93 -16.04 -0.14
CA VAL A 248 12.13 -16.17 1.32
C VAL A 248 13.24 -15.29 1.83
N THR A 249 13.09 -14.79 3.06
CA THR A 249 14.18 -14.12 3.79
C THR A 249 15.34 -15.08 4.11
N LEU A 250 16.54 -14.54 4.35
CA LEU A 250 17.67 -15.36 4.79
C LEU A 250 17.40 -16.03 6.14
N GLU A 251 16.76 -15.31 7.07
CA GLU A 251 16.33 -15.84 8.36
C GLU A 251 15.26 -16.92 8.21
N GLY A 252 14.22 -16.66 7.40
CA GLY A 252 13.17 -17.64 7.12
C GLY A 252 13.70 -18.92 6.47
N TYR A 253 14.70 -18.81 5.58
CA TYR A 253 15.35 -19.99 5.00
C TYR A 253 16.04 -20.85 6.07
N ARG A 254 16.79 -20.23 6.98
CA ARG A 254 17.51 -20.94 8.06
C ARG A 254 16.56 -21.65 9.02
N ILE A 255 15.47 -20.97 9.42
CA ILE A 255 14.56 -21.50 10.45
C ILE A 255 13.64 -22.59 9.89
N TYR A 256 13.16 -22.44 8.65
CA TYR A 256 12.04 -23.28 8.14
C TYR A 256 12.40 -24.22 7.00
N LEU A 257 13.50 -23.97 6.27
CA LEU A 257 13.83 -24.72 5.04
C LEU A 257 15.19 -25.41 5.07
N GLU A 258 16.10 -24.98 5.94
CA GLU A 258 17.42 -25.60 6.07
C GLU A 258 17.33 -26.99 6.74
N ASP A 259 16.46 -27.14 7.74
CA ASP A 259 16.30 -28.37 8.51
C ASP A 259 15.39 -29.43 7.82
N ASP A 260 14.44 -29.02 6.97
CA ASP A 260 13.54 -29.93 6.26
C ASP A 260 14.15 -30.42 4.93
N LEU A 261 14.74 -31.62 4.95
CA LEU A 261 15.36 -32.25 3.78
C LEU A 261 14.39 -32.47 2.62
N GLU A 262 13.12 -32.77 2.89
CA GLU A 262 12.14 -33.04 1.84
C GLU A 262 11.85 -31.75 1.07
N LEU A 263 11.53 -30.66 1.78
CA LEU A 263 11.26 -29.36 1.17
C LEU A 263 12.48 -28.81 0.43
N ASN A 264 13.66 -28.88 1.04
CA ASN A 264 14.89 -28.40 0.42
C ASN A 264 15.24 -29.19 -0.86
N SER A 265 14.79 -30.46 -0.97
CA SER A 265 14.97 -31.25 -2.18
C SER A 265 14.07 -30.82 -3.35
N LEU A 266 12.91 -30.21 -3.07
CA LEU A 266 11.92 -29.77 -4.06
C LEU A 266 12.29 -28.43 -4.72
N PHE A 267 13.07 -27.61 -4.02
CA PHE A 267 13.47 -26.28 -4.47
C PHE A 267 14.93 -26.24 -4.95
N GLN A 268 15.19 -25.37 -5.92
CA GLN A 268 16.53 -24.98 -6.31
C GLN A 268 16.81 -23.57 -5.79
N THR A 269 17.77 -23.46 -4.89
CA THR A 269 18.12 -22.18 -4.26
C THR A 269 18.84 -21.24 -5.22
N VAL A 270 18.43 -19.98 -5.22
CA VAL A 270 19.02 -18.87 -5.96
C VAL A 270 19.22 -17.71 -5.00
N LYS A 271 20.48 -17.43 -4.65
CA LYS A 271 20.83 -16.31 -3.77
C LYS A 271 20.69 -14.99 -4.54
N VAL A 272 19.98 -14.03 -3.96
CA VAL A 272 19.78 -12.69 -4.47
C VAL A 272 20.58 -11.73 -3.59
N PRO A 273 21.76 -11.28 -4.03
CA PRO A 273 22.55 -10.33 -3.27
C PRO A 273 21.93 -8.92 -3.30
N GLU A 274 22.23 -8.14 -2.27
CA GLU A 274 22.06 -6.68 -2.29
C GLU A 274 22.85 -6.11 -3.48
N PRO A 275 22.25 -5.21 -4.29
CA PRO A 275 22.96 -4.58 -5.39
C PRO A 275 24.05 -3.62 -4.88
N SER A 276 25.04 -3.36 -5.71
CA SER A 276 26.05 -2.35 -5.41
C SER A 276 25.45 -0.93 -5.40
N VAL A 277 26.18 0.04 -4.84
CA VAL A 277 25.75 1.45 -4.86
C VAL A 277 25.60 1.94 -6.30
N ASP A 278 26.52 1.56 -7.20
CA ASP A 278 26.49 1.98 -8.60
C ASP A 278 25.32 1.33 -9.35
N GLU A 279 25.08 0.03 -9.15
CA GLU A 279 23.89 -0.66 -9.67
C GLU A 279 22.60 -0.01 -9.16
N THR A 280 22.58 0.42 -7.89
CA THR A 280 21.42 1.11 -7.32
C THR A 280 21.17 2.46 -8.00
N VAL A 281 22.22 3.21 -8.36
CA VAL A 281 22.08 4.45 -9.12
C VAL A 281 21.43 4.18 -10.49
N GLU A 282 21.83 3.10 -11.17
CA GLU A 282 21.19 2.69 -12.44
C GLU A 282 19.71 2.32 -12.25
N ILE A 283 19.40 1.59 -11.17
CA ILE A 283 18.00 1.27 -10.80
C ILE A 283 17.20 2.55 -10.59
N LEU A 284 17.73 3.51 -9.81
CA LEU A 284 17.08 4.79 -9.56
C LEU A 284 16.89 5.60 -10.85
N MET A 285 17.85 5.56 -11.79
CA MET A 285 17.69 6.20 -13.09
C MET A 285 16.54 5.62 -13.91
N GLY A 286 16.39 4.30 -13.92
CA GLY A 286 15.28 3.65 -14.63
C GLY A 286 13.92 3.97 -14.01
N LEU A 287 13.86 4.16 -12.69
CA LEU A 287 12.65 4.55 -11.97
C LEU A 287 12.35 6.05 -12.03
N ARG A 288 13.36 6.88 -12.30
CA ARG A 288 13.29 8.36 -12.27
C ARG A 288 12.04 8.91 -12.94
N ARG A 289 11.79 8.57 -14.22
CA ARG A 289 10.66 9.14 -14.99
C ARG A 289 9.30 8.91 -14.32
N ARG A 290 9.12 7.74 -13.70
CA ARG A 290 7.87 7.38 -13.01
C ARG A 290 7.66 8.26 -11.78
N TYR A 291 8.71 8.46 -10.98
CA TYR A 291 8.66 9.30 -9.79
C TYR A 291 8.61 10.80 -10.12
N GLU A 292 9.28 11.26 -11.18
CA GLU A 292 9.17 12.65 -11.66
C GLU A 292 7.73 12.98 -12.04
N THR A 293 7.05 12.06 -12.74
CA THR A 293 5.65 12.24 -13.13
C THR A 293 4.73 12.23 -11.90
N HIS A 294 4.94 11.30 -10.98
CA HIS A 294 4.12 11.16 -9.77
C HIS A 294 4.20 12.40 -8.87
N HIS A 295 5.41 12.88 -8.60
CA HIS A 295 5.63 14.02 -7.70
C HIS A 295 5.61 15.38 -8.41
N SER A 296 5.64 15.39 -9.75
CA SER A 296 5.81 16.60 -10.55
C SER A 296 7.06 17.40 -10.15
N VAL A 297 8.18 16.70 -9.96
CA VAL A 297 9.51 17.26 -9.64
C VAL A 297 10.55 16.69 -10.59
N ARG A 298 11.74 17.30 -10.66
CA ARG A 298 12.88 16.78 -11.44
C ARG A 298 13.98 16.29 -10.51
N TYR A 299 14.46 15.07 -10.75
CA TYR A 299 15.61 14.52 -10.02
C TYR A 299 16.87 14.71 -10.85
N THR A 300 17.90 15.36 -10.30
CA THR A 300 19.20 15.47 -10.95
C THR A 300 20.00 14.17 -10.80
N TYR A 301 20.97 13.90 -11.66
CA TYR A 301 21.81 12.71 -11.54
C TYR A 301 22.55 12.68 -10.18
N GLU A 302 23.04 13.84 -9.75
CA GLU A 302 23.71 14.02 -8.46
C GLU A 302 22.77 13.70 -7.29
N SER A 303 21.49 14.02 -7.39
CA SER A 303 20.49 13.69 -6.36
C SER A 303 20.30 12.17 -6.22
N LEU A 304 20.30 11.43 -7.33
CA LEU A 304 20.18 9.97 -7.31
C LEU A 304 21.44 9.30 -6.74
N VAL A 305 22.62 9.81 -7.11
CA VAL A 305 23.90 9.35 -6.55
C VAL A 305 23.97 9.62 -5.05
N ALA A 306 23.54 10.81 -4.62
CA ALA A 306 23.46 11.17 -3.21
C ALA A 306 22.50 10.21 -2.48
N ALA A 307 21.30 9.97 -3.02
CA ALA A 307 20.32 9.07 -2.42
C ALA A 307 20.88 7.65 -2.20
N ALA A 308 21.56 7.08 -3.20
CA ALA A 308 22.18 5.76 -3.07
C ALA A 308 23.32 5.75 -2.03
N LYS A 309 24.20 6.75 -2.05
CA LYS A 309 25.36 6.82 -1.13
C LYS A 309 24.95 7.11 0.31
N PHE A 310 24.05 8.06 0.55
CA PHE A 310 23.57 8.39 1.88
C PHE A 310 22.74 7.25 2.45
N SER A 311 21.83 6.66 1.68
CA SER A 311 21.03 5.55 2.19
C SER A 311 21.89 4.35 2.57
N HIS A 312 22.94 4.05 1.80
CA HIS A 312 23.89 3.00 2.13
C HIS A 312 24.65 3.26 3.45
N LYS A 313 25.05 4.52 3.71
CA LYS A 313 25.82 4.90 4.90
C LYS A 313 24.96 5.07 6.16
N CYS A 314 23.77 5.65 6.03
CA CYS A 314 22.95 6.10 7.16
C CYS A 314 21.97 5.02 7.66
N PHE A 315 21.53 4.10 6.79
CA PHE A 315 20.60 3.03 7.16
C PHE A 315 21.26 1.66 6.99
N SER A 316 21.87 1.16 8.06
CA SER A 316 22.56 -0.15 8.10
C SER A 316 21.60 -1.33 8.37
N ASP A 317 20.40 -1.05 8.87
CA ASP A 317 19.34 -2.01 9.17
C ASP A 317 18.49 -2.39 7.95
N ARG A 318 18.66 -1.67 6.83
CA ARG A 318 17.93 -1.85 5.58
C ARG A 318 18.88 -2.11 4.42
N TYR A 319 18.35 -2.70 3.36
CA TYR A 319 19.11 -3.12 2.19
C TYR A 319 18.75 -2.30 0.94
N LEU A 320 19.71 -2.10 0.06
CA LEU A 320 19.50 -1.55 -1.28
C LEU A 320 18.73 -2.55 -2.16
N PRO A 321 17.95 -2.09 -3.15
CA PRO A 321 17.74 -0.69 -3.53
C PRO A 321 16.60 0.01 -2.75
N ASP A 322 15.79 -0.73 -1.98
CA ASP A 322 14.57 -0.22 -1.33
C ASP A 322 14.79 1.04 -0.50
N LYS A 323 15.82 1.05 0.37
CA LYS A 323 16.14 2.24 1.19
C LYS A 323 16.48 3.49 0.36
N ALA A 324 17.09 3.33 -0.80
CA ALA A 324 17.43 4.43 -1.69
C ALA A 324 16.20 4.95 -2.45
N ILE A 325 15.30 4.03 -2.85
CA ILE A 325 14.03 4.37 -3.49
C ILE A 325 13.14 5.14 -2.51
N ASN A 326 13.01 4.67 -1.27
CA ASN A 326 12.23 5.36 -0.23
C ASN A 326 12.75 6.78 0.03
N LEU A 327 14.07 6.96 0.11
CA LEU A 327 14.67 8.28 0.31
C LEU A 327 14.44 9.21 -0.89
N MET A 328 14.50 8.69 -2.12
CA MET A 328 14.15 9.44 -3.33
C MET A 328 12.67 9.85 -3.33
N ASP A 329 11.77 8.94 -2.96
CA ASP A 329 10.33 9.15 -2.90
C ASP A 329 9.96 10.23 -1.86
N ASP A 330 10.48 10.08 -0.64
CA ASP A 330 10.28 11.04 0.45
C ASP A 330 10.81 12.44 0.09
N ALA A 331 11.98 12.51 -0.56
CA ALA A 331 12.54 13.78 -1.00
C ALA A 331 11.65 14.46 -2.06
N GLY A 332 11.11 13.68 -3.01
CA GLY A 332 10.17 14.18 -4.00
C GLY A 332 8.87 14.71 -3.39
N ALA A 333 8.28 13.94 -2.48
CA ALA A 333 7.07 14.31 -1.77
C ALA A 333 7.28 15.60 -0.95
N ARG A 334 8.43 15.72 -0.25
CA ARG A 334 8.79 16.91 0.54
C ARG A 334 8.91 18.15 -0.33
N VAL A 335 9.63 18.06 -1.45
CA VAL A 335 9.76 19.19 -2.39
C VAL A 335 8.38 19.61 -2.88
N ARG A 336 7.58 18.66 -3.39
CA ARG A 336 6.23 18.94 -3.90
C ARG A 336 5.33 19.60 -2.85
N PHE A 337 5.41 19.16 -1.60
CA PHE A 337 4.67 19.77 -0.49
C PHE A 337 5.07 21.24 -0.27
N HIS A 338 6.38 21.53 -0.19
CA HIS A 338 6.88 22.90 -0.04
C HIS A 338 6.51 23.80 -1.22
N LEU A 339 6.58 23.28 -2.45
CA LEU A 339 6.16 24.00 -3.65
C LEU A 339 4.68 24.37 -3.60
N THR A 340 3.83 23.40 -3.26
CA THR A 340 2.38 23.62 -3.17
C THR A 340 2.05 24.69 -2.13
N ARG A 341 2.70 24.64 -0.96
CA ARG A 341 2.51 25.66 0.09
C ARG A 341 2.95 27.05 -0.36
N ARG A 342 4.11 27.15 -1.01
CA ARG A 342 4.64 28.43 -1.50
C ARG A 342 3.77 29.01 -2.61
N LEU A 343 3.23 28.17 -3.50
CA LEU A 343 2.27 28.60 -4.52
C LEU A 343 0.98 29.12 -3.91
N ALA A 344 0.45 28.45 -2.88
CA ALA A 344 -0.75 28.92 -2.18
C ALA A 344 -0.53 30.31 -1.54
N GLN A 345 0.63 30.54 -0.92
CA GLN A 345 0.99 31.84 -0.35
C GLN A 345 1.05 32.93 -1.42
N VAL A 346 1.73 32.68 -2.55
CA VAL A 346 1.81 33.64 -3.66
C VAL A 346 0.42 33.92 -4.24
N GLN A 347 -0.45 32.91 -4.34
CA GLN A 347 -1.84 33.10 -4.81
C GLN A 347 -2.69 33.94 -3.84
N GLU A 348 -2.50 33.79 -2.53
CA GLU A 348 -3.17 34.63 -1.53
C GLU A 348 -2.70 36.09 -1.62
N GLU A 349 -1.39 36.32 -1.73
CA GLU A 349 -0.81 37.66 -1.93
C GLU A 349 -1.34 38.32 -3.22
N LEU A 350 -1.39 37.55 -4.32
CA LEU A 350 -1.93 38.04 -5.59
C LEU A 350 -3.41 38.44 -5.49
N LYS A 351 -4.24 37.63 -4.81
CA LYS A 351 -5.67 37.95 -4.62
C LYS A 351 -5.87 39.23 -3.84
N VAL A 352 -5.07 39.47 -2.81
CA VAL A 352 -5.13 40.71 -2.01
C VAL A 352 -4.81 41.91 -2.90
N LEU A 353 -3.71 41.85 -3.66
CA LEU A 353 -3.30 42.93 -4.56
C LEU A 353 -4.30 43.17 -5.70
N GLU A 354 -4.95 42.13 -6.23
CA GLU A 354 -5.99 42.26 -7.25
C GLU A 354 -7.24 42.97 -6.72
N ILE A 355 -7.63 42.70 -5.46
CA ILE A 355 -8.74 43.39 -4.79
C ILE A 355 -8.39 44.87 -4.58
N GLU A 356 -7.18 45.16 -4.11
CA GLU A 356 -6.69 46.54 -3.92
C GLU A 356 -6.59 47.30 -5.24
N LEU A 357 -6.15 46.65 -6.32
CA LEU A 357 -6.16 47.25 -7.65
C LEU A 357 -7.60 47.55 -8.10
N GLY A 358 -8.54 46.65 -7.83
CA GLY A 358 -9.96 46.84 -8.10
C GLY A 358 -10.57 48.05 -7.37
N SER A 359 -10.20 48.27 -6.10
CA SER A 359 -10.68 49.44 -5.34
C SER A 359 -10.07 50.74 -5.86
N ILE A 360 -8.76 50.79 -6.09
CA ILE A 360 -8.07 51.98 -6.60
C ILE A 360 -8.55 52.35 -8.00
N THR A 361 -8.78 51.38 -8.89
CA THR A 361 -9.32 51.64 -10.22
C THR A 361 -10.73 52.23 -10.17
N ALA A 362 -11.59 51.72 -9.28
CA ALA A 362 -12.93 52.28 -9.07
C ALA A 362 -12.90 53.69 -8.47
N GLU A 363 -12.01 53.96 -7.51
CA GLU A 363 -11.80 55.29 -6.93
C GLU A 363 -11.29 56.29 -7.95
N LYS A 364 -10.32 55.89 -8.78
CA LYS A 364 -9.78 56.72 -9.87
C LYS A 364 -10.89 57.14 -10.84
N ILE A 365 -11.77 56.22 -11.23
CA ILE A 365 -12.90 56.52 -12.13
C ILE A 365 -13.84 57.56 -11.47
N LYS A 366 -14.12 57.44 -10.18
CA LYS A 366 -14.93 58.42 -9.43
C LYS A 366 -14.27 59.80 -9.37
N CYS A 367 -12.97 59.87 -9.10
CA CYS A 367 -12.23 61.13 -9.06
C CYS A 367 -12.23 61.84 -10.42
N VAL A 368 -12.06 61.08 -11.52
CA VAL A 368 -12.14 61.62 -12.88
C VAL A 368 -13.55 62.15 -13.19
N GLN A 369 -14.61 61.46 -12.76
CA GLN A 369 -16.00 61.93 -12.93
C GLN A 369 -16.27 63.22 -12.14
N ASN A 370 -15.68 63.36 -10.95
CA ASN A 370 -15.83 64.53 -10.10
C ASN A 370 -14.89 65.70 -10.46
N GLN A 371 -14.08 65.56 -11.52
CA GLN A 371 -13.06 66.54 -11.95
C GLN A 371 -11.92 66.79 -10.93
N ASP A 372 -11.71 65.86 -10.00
CA ASP A 372 -10.61 65.90 -9.03
C ASP A 372 -9.33 65.33 -9.68
N PHE A 373 -8.69 66.12 -10.56
CA PHE A 373 -7.55 65.66 -11.36
C PHE A 373 -6.28 65.36 -10.54
N GLU A 374 -6.01 66.10 -9.46
CA GLU A 374 -4.83 65.88 -8.61
C GLU A 374 -4.85 64.49 -7.97
N LYS A 375 -5.98 64.12 -7.33
CA LYS A 375 -6.16 62.79 -6.72
C LYS A 375 -6.16 61.67 -7.76
N ALA A 376 -6.66 61.93 -8.97
CA ALA A 376 -6.64 60.96 -10.05
C ALA A 376 -5.22 60.62 -10.52
N VAL A 377 -4.28 61.57 -10.45
CA VAL A 377 -2.85 61.33 -10.76
C VAL A 377 -2.21 60.44 -9.68
N GLU A 378 -2.41 60.74 -8.40
CA GLU A 378 -1.88 59.89 -7.31
C GLU A 378 -2.40 58.45 -7.37
N LEU A 379 -3.69 58.26 -7.65
CA LEU A 379 -4.28 56.93 -7.80
C LEU A 379 -3.79 56.20 -9.05
N ARG A 380 -3.44 56.92 -10.12
CA ARG A 380 -2.83 56.34 -11.32
C ARG A 380 -1.43 55.81 -11.02
N ASP A 381 -0.63 56.56 -10.28
CA ASP A 381 0.74 56.14 -9.93
C ASP A 381 0.68 54.88 -9.04
N ARG A 382 -0.20 54.87 -8.03
CA ARG A 382 -0.44 53.67 -7.19
C ARG A 382 -0.93 52.47 -7.99
N GLU A 383 -1.78 52.67 -8.99
CA GLU A 383 -2.23 51.59 -9.88
C GLU A 383 -1.06 51.01 -10.69
N MET A 384 -0.14 51.85 -11.17
CA MET A 384 1.06 51.39 -11.88
C MET A 384 1.97 50.57 -10.97
N ASP A 385 2.16 51.01 -9.71
CA ASP A 385 2.94 50.29 -8.72
C ASP A 385 2.34 48.92 -8.37
N LEU A 386 1.02 48.85 -8.12
CA LEU A 386 0.35 47.58 -7.85
C LEU A 386 0.40 46.62 -9.04
N LYS A 387 0.25 47.12 -10.27
CA LYS A 387 0.41 46.30 -11.49
C LYS A 387 1.83 45.75 -11.61
N ALA A 388 2.84 46.55 -11.28
CA ALA A 388 4.22 46.09 -11.26
C ALA A 388 4.42 44.96 -10.24
N GLN A 389 3.91 45.12 -9.01
CA GLN A 389 3.98 44.11 -7.95
C GLN A 389 3.29 42.80 -8.34
N ILE A 390 2.09 42.87 -8.92
CA ILE A 390 1.35 41.70 -9.42
C ILE A 390 2.15 40.99 -10.52
N SER A 391 2.78 41.73 -11.43
CA SER A 391 3.61 41.15 -12.49
C SER A 391 4.85 40.42 -11.94
N GLU A 392 5.47 40.97 -10.89
CA GLU A 392 6.61 40.36 -10.22
C GLU A 392 6.23 39.09 -9.46
N LEU A 393 5.12 39.12 -8.72
CA LEU A 393 4.64 37.96 -7.97
C LEU A 393 4.19 36.82 -8.90
N ASN A 394 3.53 37.15 -10.01
CA ASN A 394 3.21 36.16 -11.05
C ASN A 394 4.48 35.51 -11.62
N ARG A 395 5.53 36.30 -11.87
CA ARG A 395 6.83 35.76 -12.33
C ARG A 395 7.46 34.84 -11.28
N LYS A 396 7.41 35.22 -10.00
CA LYS A 396 7.90 34.38 -8.88
C LYS A 396 7.11 33.07 -8.76
N GLY A 397 5.79 33.09 -8.95
CA GLY A 397 4.94 31.90 -8.93
C GLY A 397 5.32 30.88 -10.00
N ILE A 398 5.73 31.32 -11.19
CA ILE A 398 6.18 30.45 -12.29
C ILE A 398 7.52 29.78 -11.94
N CYS A 399 8.50 30.53 -11.41
CA CYS A 399 9.81 29.97 -11.04
C CYS A 399 9.74 28.91 -9.93
N VAL A 400 8.72 28.95 -9.07
CA VAL A 400 8.52 27.95 -8.01
C VAL A 400 8.19 26.57 -8.59
N THR A 401 7.71 26.47 -9.83
CA THR A 401 7.37 25.19 -10.44
C THR A 401 8.58 24.36 -10.91
N GLU A 402 9.77 24.97 -11.03
CA GLU A 402 10.99 24.34 -11.58
C GLU A 402 12.07 24.07 -10.53
N VAL A 403 11.71 23.67 -9.30
CA VAL A 403 12.70 23.41 -8.24
C VAL A 403 13.31 22.01 -8.35
N ASP A 404 14.64 21.95 -8.37
CA ASP A 404 15.43 20.72 -8.38
C ASP A 404 15.52 20.09 -6.97
N VAL A 405 15.45 18.75 -6.91
CA VAL A 405 15.47 17.96 -5.63
C VAL A 405 16.84 17.96 -4.92
N ARG A 406 17.87 18.56 -5.53
CA ARG A 406 19.25 18.54 -4.98
C ARG A 406 19.34 19.17 -3.59
N ASP A 407 18.64 20.29 -3.38
CA ASP A 407 18.79 21.07 -2.16
C ASP A 407 18.17 20.35 -0.95
N THR A 408 17.09 19.60 -1.14
CA THR A 408 16.43 18.89 -0.02
C THR A 408 17.20 17.65 0.46
N LEU A 409 18.03 17.03 -0.38
CA LEU A 409 18.83 15.86 0.01
C LEU A 409 20.11 16.23 0.79
N LEU A 410 20.53 17.50 0.75
CA LEU A 410 21.75 17.98 1.40
C LEU A 410 21.47 18.84 2.64
N LEU A 411 20.20 19.14 2.92
CA LEU A 411 19.80 20.10 3.95
C LEU A 411 19.61 19.47 5.34
N ASP A 412 19.67 18.15 5.50
CA ASP A 412 19.53 17.48 6.80
C ASP A 412 20.60 16.41 7.02
#